data_AF-A0A6N7NWB5-F1
#
_entry.id   AF-A0A6N7NWB5-F1
#
_cell.length_a   1.000
_cell.length_b   1.000
_cell.length_c   1.000
_cell.angle_alpha   90.00
_cell.angle_beta   90.00
_cell.angle_gamma   90.00
#
_symmetry.space_group_name_H-M   'P 1'
#
loop_
_entity.id
_entity.type
_entity.pdbx_description
1 polymer ?
#
loop_
_entity_poly.entity_id
_entity_poly.type
_entity_poly.pdbx_seq_one_letter_code
_entity_poly.pdbx_strand_id
1 'polypeptide(L)'
;MNRTDRNEQRIAQILQAALQCFLVKGFHQTSMRDIAQAAGVSLGNLYNHFPGKEAIILAVAVAEGEELAPLLQRLAASDGERARVLVFLQDFHALCRQPEWATLAVEVLAESARNPAVAEAFAANRRQLQATLAEALQQVARRERRRPVLAPALQAQVLLDAIESDALRRGLGEAGGTDQASLDLGLLALLLGARA
;
A
#
# COMPACT_ATOMS: atom_id res chain seq x y z
N MET A 1 -19.44 23.81 5.16
CA MET A 1 -18.19 23.19 5.62
C MET A 1 -18.16 23.23 7.14
N ASN A 2 -18.39 22.09 7.77
CA ASN A 2 -18.51 21.97 9.22
C ASN A 2 -17.13 21.90 9.89
N ARG A 3 -17.08 21.95 11.23
CA ARG A 3 -15.81 21.91 11.98
C ARG A 3 -15.03 20.62 11.76
N THR A 4 -15.72 19.50 11.56
CA THR A 4 -15.13 18.17 11.31
C THR A 4 -14.40 18.13 9.96
N ASP A 5 -15.04 18.57 8.88
CA ASP A 5 -14.43 18.62 7.54
C ASP A 5 -13.13 19.44 7.51
N ARG A 6 -13.10 20.56 8.25
CA ARG A 6 -11.89 21.40 8.35
C ARG A 6 -10.76 20.73 9.12
N ASN A 7 -11.09 19.90 10.11
CA ASN A 7 -10.11 19.15 10.88
C ASN A 7 -9.52 18.00 10.05
N GLU A 8 -10.35 17.27 9.32
CA GLU A 8 -9.92 16.20 8.41
C GLU A 8 -9.02 16.74 7.29
N GLN A 9 -9.42 17.85 6.65
CA GLN A 9 -8.57 18.53 5.65
C GLN A 9 -7.21 18.95 6.23
N ARG A 10 -7.20 19.41 7.49
CA ARG A 10 -5.95 19.80 8.16
C ARG A 10 -5.06 18.60 8.44
N ILE A 11 -5.64 17.48 8.90
CA ILE A 11 -4.91 16.24 9.12
C ILE A 11 -4.31 15.75 7.81
N ALA A 12 -5.10 15.67 6.73
CA ALA A 12 -4.62 15.26 5.41
C ALA A 12 -3.45 16.14 4.93
N GLN A 13 -3.56 17.47 5.09
CA GLN A 13 -2.48 18.40 4.77
C GLN A 13 -1.19 18.11 5.57
N ILE A 14 -1.31 17.85 6.87
CA ILE A 14 -0.16 17.54 7.73
C ILE A 14 0.47 16.20 7.30
N LEU A 15 -0.32 15.17 7.05
CA LEU A 15 0.17 13.87 6.60
C LEU A 15 0.92 13.99 5.27
N GLN A 16 0.35 14.70 4.29
CA GLN A 16 1.00 14.92 3.01
C GLN A 16 2.33 15.67 3.16
N ALA A 17 2.38 16.72 3.98
CA ALA A 17 3.62 17.46 4.23
C ALA A 17 4.68 16.61 4.95
N ALA A 18 4.26 15.78 5.90
CA ALA A 18 5.15 14.86 6.60
C ALA A 18 5.74 13.80 5.66
N LEU A 19 4.90 13.20 4.80
CA LEU A 19 5.35 12.28 3.75
C LEU A 19 6.43 12.90 2.88
N GLN A 20 6.21 14.13 2.38
CA GLN A 20 7.22 14.83 1.58
C GLN A 20 8.52 15.08 2.35
N CYS A 21 8.42 15.41 3.64
CA CYS A 21 9.60 15.56 4.48
C CYS A 21 10.34 14.24 4.69
N PHE A 22 9.62 13.13 4.92
CA PHE A 22 10.21 11.80 5.06
C PHE A 22 10.87 11.34 3.75
N LEU A 23 10.25 11.60 2.60
CA LEU A 23 10.83 11.27 1.29
C LEU A 23 12.14 12.02 1.01
N VAL A 24 12.25 13.29 1.45
CA VAL A 24 13.42 14.13 1.16
C VAL A 24 14.53 13.99 2.20
N LYS A 25 14.19 13.92 3.49
CA LYS A 25 15.14 13.92 4.61
C LYS A 25 15.28 12.56 5.31
N GLY A 26 14.41 11.61 5.03
CA GLY A 26 14.24 10.39 5.82
C GLY A 26 13.45 10.64 7.11
N PHE A 27 12.79 9.60 7.63
CA PHE A 27 11.96 9.69 8.83
C PHE A 27 12.75 10.17 10.05
N HIS A 28 13.95 9.61 10.27
CA HIS A 28 14.72 9.90 11.47
C HIS A 28 15.29 11.32 11.52
N GLN A 29 15.71 11.89 10.38
CA GLN A 29 16.23 13.27 10.34
C GLN A 29 15.13 14.33 10.28
N THR A 30 13.91 13.96 9.88
CA THR A 30 12.76 14.87 9.88
C THR A 30 12.37 15.27 11.30
N SER A 31 12.20 16.57 11.56
CA SER A 31 11.71 17.12 12.82
C SER A 31 10.25 17.59 12.72
N MET A 32 9.59 17.74 13.87
CA MET A 32 8.24 18.34 13.93
C MET A 32 8.22 19.77 13.36
N ARG A 33 9.33 20.51 13.44
CA ARG A 33 9.43 21.86 12.85
C ARG A 33 9.46 21.82 11.33
N ASP A 34 10.18 20.86 10.75
CA ASP A 34 10.21 20.66 9.30
C ASP A 34 8.79 20.39 8.77
N ILE A 35 8.06 19.49 9.44
CA ILE A 35 6.69 19.13 9.06
C ILE A 35 5.75 20.33 9.21
N ALA A 36 5.82 21.06 10.32
CA ALA A 36 4.97 22.24 10.54
C ALA A 36 5.22 23.31 9.47
N GLN A 37 6.48 23.56 9.12
CA GLN A 37 6.87 24.49 8.07
C GLN A 37 6.35 24.03 6.70
N ALA A 38 6.53 22.75 6.35
CA ALA A 38 6.06 22.20 5.08
C ALA A 38 4.53 22.21 4.97
N ALA A 39 3.82 21.96 6.07
CA ALA A 39 2.36 21.98 6.14
C ALA A 39 1.77 23.40 6.21
N GLY A 40 2.58 24.44 6.39
CA GLY A 40 2.10 25.81 6.58
C GLY A 40 1.26 26.00 7.85
N VAL A 41 1.58 25.25 8.91
CA VAL A 41 0.90 25.32 10.22
C VAL A 41 1.87 25.75 11.31
N SER A 42 1.35 26.26 12.43
CA SER A 42 2.22 26.53 13.58
C SER A 42 2.65 25.22 14.26
N LEU A 43 3.83 25.22 14.87
CA LEU A 43 4.32 24.06 15.61
C LEU A 43 3.36 23.65 16.74
N GLY A 44 2.76 24.62 17.43
CA GLY A 44 1.74 24.35 18.46
C GLY A 44 0.47 23.73 17.88
N ASN A 45 0.01 24.17 16.68
CA ASN A 45 -1.12 23.53 16.01
C ASN A 45 -0.79 22.09 15.62
N LEU A 46 0.42 21.82 15.12
CA LEU A 46 0.85 20.46 14.80
C LEU A 46 0.83 19.56 16.04
N TYR A 47 1.39 20.01 17.17
CA TYR A 47 1.40 19.23 18.41
C TYR A 47 0.00 18.95 18.98
N ASN A 48 -0.99 19.81 18.68
CA ASN A 48 -2.38 19.53 19.07
C ASN A 48 -2.99 18.36 18.28
N HIS A 49 -2.50 18.07 17.07
CA HIS A 49 -2.94 16.95 16.25
C HIS A 49 -2.10 15.69 16.48
N PHE A 50 -0.78 15.87 16.59
CA PHE A 50 0.17 14.76 16.69
C PHE A 50 1.21 15.04 17.77
N PRO A 51 1.35 14.16 18.79
CA PRO A 51 2.33 14.34 19.85
C PRO A 51 3.79 14.22 19.37
N GLY A 52 4.02 13.60 18.22
CA GLY A 52 5.34 13.39 17.62
C GLY A 52 5.23 12.80 16.21
N LYS A 53 6.37 12.69 15.52
CA LYS A 53 6.42 12.16 14.15
C LYS A 53 6.10 10.67 14.08
N GLU A 54 6.28 9.94 15.17
CA GLU A 54 5.91 8.54 15.35
C GLU A 54 4.38 8.36 15.26
N ALA A 55 3.62 9.32 15.80
CA ALA A 55 2.16 9.32 15.65
C ALA A 55 1.73 9.68 14.21
N ILE A 56 2.52 10.49 13.52
CA ILE A 56 2.27 10.86 12.13
C ILE A 56 2.49 9.67 11.19
N ILE A 57 3.63 8.96 11.32
CA ILE A 57 3.90 7.79 10.47
C ILE A 57 2.93 6.63 10.77
N LEU A 58 2.47 6.49 12.02
CA LEU A 58 1.37 5.57 12.34
C LEU A 58 0.08 5.97 11.62
N ALA A 59 -0.27 7.25 11.63
CA ALA A 59 -1.46 7.74 10.93
C ALA A 59 -1.35 7.59 9.41
N VAL A 60 -0.15 7.72 8.83
CA VAL A 60 0.12 7.37 7.43
C VAL A 60 -0.18 5.89 7.19
N ALA A 61 0.36 4.98 8.01
CA ALA A 61 0.12 3.54 7.86
C ALA A 61 -1.37 3.18 7.97
N VAL A 62 -2.13 3.87 8.83
CA VAL A 62 -3.59 3.69 8.93
C VAL A 62 -4.30 4.23 7.67
N ALA A 63 -3.90 5.41 7.19
CA ALA A 63 -4.49 6.02 6.00
C ALA A 63 -4.29 5.18 4.73
N GLU A 64 -3.16 4.47 4.59
CA GLU A 64 -2.95 3.53 3.49
C GLU A 64 -4.05 2.44 3.42
N GLY A 65 -4.50 1.95 4.59
CA GLY A 65 -5.60 0.99 4.66
C GLY A 65 -6.93 1.58 4.16
N GLU A 66 -7.19 2.85 4.48
CA GLU A 66 -8.38 3.59 4.01
C GLU A 66 -8.33 3.83 2.50
N GLU A 67 -7.15 4.13 1.95
CA GLU A 67 -6.94 4.31 0.50
C GLU A 67 -7.14 3.01 -0.29
N LEU A 68 -6.79 1.85 0.30
CA LEU A 68 -7.02 0.54 -0.31
C LEU A 68 -8.49 0.10 -0.22
N ALA A 69 -9.29 0.67 0.68
CA ALA A 69 -10.66 0.19 0.94
C ALA A 69 -11.57 0.16 -0.29
N PRO A 70 -11.60 1.18 -1.18
CA PRO A 70 -12.40 1.12 -2.41
C PRO A 70 -11.96 0.01 -3.36
N LEU A 71 -10.64 -0.23 -3.45
CA LEU A 71 -10.09 -1.28 -4.29
C LEU A 71 -10.49 -2.67 -3.75
N LEU A 72 -10.41 -2.87 -2.44
CA LEU A 72 -10.84 -4.10 -1.76
C LEU A 72 -12.35 -4.34 -1.87
N GLN A 73 -13.17 -3.29 -1.77
CA GLN A 73 -14.62 -3.41 -1.96
C GLN A 73 -14.98 -3.91 -3.37
N ARG A 74 -14.31 -3.39 -4.40
CA ARG A 74 -14.51 -3.85 -5.80
C ARG A 74 -14.07 -5.30 -5.99
N LEU A 75 -12.98 -5.71 -5.34
CA LEU A 75 -12.51 -7.10 -5.37
C LEU A 75 -13.46 -8.06 -4.65
N ALA A 76 -13.96 -7.68 -3.47
CA ALA A 76 -14.94 -8.47 -2.73
C ALA A 76 -16.24 -8.65 -3.52
N ALA A 77 -16.65 -7.61 -4.27
CA ALA A 77 -17.79 -7.66 -5.18
C ALA A 77 -17.49 -8.34 -6.53
N SER A 78 -16.37 -9.05 -6.67
CA SER A 78 -15.99 -9.68 -7.94
C SER A 78 -16.79 -10.93 -8.28
N ASP A 79 -17.41 -11.59 -7.30
CA ASP A 79 -18.18 -12.83 -7.48
C ASP A 79 -17.44 -13.90 -8.30
N GLY A 80 -16.13 -14.01 -8.06
CA GLY A 80 -15.24 -14.93 -8.77
C GLY A 80 -15.06 -14.63 -10.27
N GLU A 81 -15.42 -13.44 -10.75
CA GLU A 81 -15.09 -13.01 -12.11
C GLU A 81 -13.58 -12.76 -12.25
N ARG A 82 -12.88 -13.67 -12.96
CA ARG A 82 -11.44 -13.58 -13.20
C ARG A 82 -10.99 -12.23 -13.76
N ALA A 83 -11.77 -11.63 -14.65
CA ALA A 83 -11.46 -10.32 -15.22
C ALA A 83 -11.39 -9.22 -14.15
N ARG A 84 -12.26 -9.25 -13.13
CA ARG A 84 -12.25 -8.28 -12.03
C ARG A 84 -11.05 -8.47 -11.10
N VAL A 85 -10.65 -9.73 -10.86
CA VAL A 85 -9.42 -10.03 -10.11
C VAL A 85 -8.18 -9.52 -10.85
N LEU A 86 -8.14 -9.67 -12.19
CA LEU A 86 -7.07 -9.12 -13.01
C LEU A 86 -7.03 -7.59 -12.96
N VAL A 87 -8.18 -6.92 -13.05
CA VAL A 87 -8.27 -5.45 -12.90
C VAL A 87 -7.78 -5.02 -11.53
N PHE A 88 -8.15 -5.73 -10.46
CA PHE A 88 -7.62 -5.46 -9.13
C PHE A 88 -6.09 -5.54 -9.06
N LEU A 89 -5.49 -6.59 -9.65
CA LEU A 89 -4.03 -6.74 -9.66
C LEU A 89 -3.35 -5.62 -10.47
N GLN A 90 -3.96 -5.18 -11.56
CA GLN A 90 -3.49 -4.05 -12.36
C GLN A 90 -3.55 -2.74 -11.59
N ASP A 91 -4.68 -2.46 -10.94
CA ASP A 91 -4.88 -1.26 -10.14
C ASP A 91 -3.92 -1.24 -8.94
N PHE A 92 -3.74 -2.37 -8.25
CA PHE A 92 -2.79 -2.50 -7.15
C PHE A 92 -1.34 -2.28 -7.63
N HIS A 93 -0.95 -2.86 -8.78
CA HIS A 93 0.37 -2.63 -9.36
C HIS A 93 0.59 -1.17 -9.74
N ALA A 94 -0.42 -0.49 -10.30
CA ALA A 94 -0.34 0.93 -10.62
C ALA A 94 -0.15 1.79 -9.36
N LEU A 95 -0.81 1.46 -8.26
CA LEU A 95 -0.61 2.13 -6.96
C LEU A 95 0.83 1.95 -6.48
N CYS A 96 1.36 0.72 -6.48
CA CYS A 96 2.73 0.46 -6.04
C CYS A 96 3.79 1.13 -6.94
N ARG A 97 3.47 1.42 -8.21
CA ARG A 97 4.39 2.06 -9.16
C ARG A 97 4.46 3.58 -9.05
N GLN A 98 3.72 4.20 -8.13
CA GLN A 98 3.85 5.64 -7.88
C GLN A 98 5.28 5.94 -7.39
N PRO A 99 5.91 7.05 -7.86
CA PRO A 99 7.31 7.37 -7.53
C PRO A 99 7.61 7.37 -6.03
N GLU A 100 6.66 7.85 -5.24
CA GLU A 100 6.78 8.00 -3.79
C GLU A 100 6.58 6.68 -3.03
N TRP A 101 5.91 5.69 -3.63
CA TRP A 101 5.53 4.46 -2.96
C TRP A 101 6.74 3.67 -2.45
N ALA A 102 7.75 3.47 -3.29
CA ALA A 102 8.92 2.66 -2.94
C ALA A 102 9.70 3.25 -1.77
N THR A 103 9.99 4.56 -1.81
CA THR A 103 10.72 5.24 -0.75
C THR A 103 9.91 5.27 0.55
N LEU A 104 8.60 5.53 0.46
CA LEU A 104 7.72 5.51 1.63
C LEU A 104 7.64 4.11 2.25
N ALA A 105 7.46 3.08 1.42
CA ALA A 105 7.42 1.69 1.87
C ALA A 105 8.69 1.30 2.63
N VAL A 106 9.87 1.76 2.18
CA VAL A 106 11.14 1.52 2.90
C VAL A 106 11.14 2.21 4.26
N GLU A 107 10.72 3.47 4.35
CA GLU A 107 10.68 4.21 5.62
C GLU A 107 9.69 3.56 6.61
N VAL A 108 8.50 3.17 6.14
CA VAL A 108 7.48 2.49 6.95
C VAL A 108 7.97 1.12 7.41
N LEU A 109 8.58 0.32 6.53
CA LEU A 109 9.17 -0.97 6.89
C LEU A 109 10.30 -0.81 7.92
N ALA A 110 11.18 0.17 7.74
CA ALA A 110 12.27 0.45 8.67
C ALA A 110 11.74 0.86 10.06
N GLU A 111 10.70 1.69 10.11
CA GLU A 111 10.08 2.09 11.37
C GLU A 111 9.28 0.95 12.02
N SER A 112 8.61 0.11 11.23
CA SER A 112 7.88 -1.07 11.73
C SER A 112 8.77 -2.03 12.52
N ALA A 113 10.05 -2.13 12.15
CA ALA A 113 11.03 -2.95 12.87
C ALA A 113 11.36 -2.42 14.28
N ARG A 114 10.96 -1.18 14.60
CA ARG A 114 11.28 -0.47 15.84
C ARG A 114 10.04 -0.06 16.62
N ASN A 115 8.90 0.07 15.95
CA ASN A 115 7.66 0.57 16.51
C ASN A 115 6.51 -0.45 16.36
N PRO A 116 6.15 -1.16 17.44
CA PRO A 116 5.13 -2.21 17.39
C PRO A 116 3.76 -1.73 16.91
N ALA A 117 3.39 -0.47 17.17
CA ALA A 117 2.11 0.07 16.72
C ALA A 117 2.07 0.23 15.20
N VAL A 118 3.17 0.69 14.60
CA VAL A 118 3.32 0.79 13.14
C VAL A 118 3.35 -0.61 12.52
N ALA A 119 4.09 -1.55 13.13
CA ALA A 119 4.12 -2.95 12.69
C ALA A 119 2.73 -3.58 12.66
N GLU A 120 1.93 -3.39 13.70
CA GLU A 120 0.58 -3.95 13.77
C GLU A 120 -0.37 -3.31 12.75
N ALA A 121 -0.31 -1.98 12.56
CA ALA A 121 -1.11 -1.30 11.55
C ALA A 121 -0.79 -1.82 10.13
N PHE A 122 0.49 -1.94 9.79
CA PHE A 122 0.92 -2.46 8.49
C PHE A 122 0.53 -3.93 8.30
N ALA A 123 0.73 -4.75 9.34
CA ALA A 123 0.32 -6.15 9.33
C ALA A 123 -1.20 -6.31 9.18
N ALA A 124 -2.01 -5.45 9.80
CA ALA A 124 -3.46 -5.45 9.64
C ALA A 124 -3.89 -5.16 8.20
N ASN A 125 -3.32 -4.12 7.58
CA ASN A 125 -3.58 -3.79 6.17
C ASN A 125 -3.19 -4.96 5.25
N ARG A 126 -2.01 -5.54 5.46
CA ARG A 126 -1.52 -6.71 4.70
C ARG A 126 -2.45 -7.91 4.85
N ARG A 127 -2.89 -8.24 6.07
CA ARG A 127 -3.81 -9.36 6.32
C ARG A 127 -5.14 -9.15 5.61
N GLN A 128 -5.70 -7.94 5.64
CA GLN A 128 -6.97 -7.63 4.96
C GLN A 128 -6.85 -7.76 3.44
N LEU A 129 -5.77 -7.21 2.86
CA LEU A 129 -5.48 -7.29 1.43
C LEU A 129 -5.33 -8.76 0.97
N GLN A 130 -4.52 -9.53 1.68
CA GLN A 130 -4.28 -10.94 1.37
C GLN A 130 -5.56 -11.78 1.53
N ALA A 131 -6.35 -11.58 2.59
CA ALA A 131 -7.58 -12.33 2.82
C ALA A 131 -8.61 -12.09 1.72
N THR A 132 -8.82 -10.82 1.34
CA THR A 132 -9.79 -10.44 0.29
C THR A 132 -9.39 -11.03 -1.06
N LEU A 133 -8.10 -10.96 -1.41
CA LEU A 133 -7.59 -11.57 -2.65
C LEU A 133 -7.67 -13.09 -2.62
N ALA A 134 -7.32 -13.73 -1.51
CA ALA A 134 -7.42 -15.18 -1.36
C ALA A 134 -8.86 -15.68 -1.54
N GLU A 135 -9.83 -14.97 -0.99
CA GLU A 135 -11.25 -15.29 -1.17
C GLU A 135 -11.67 -15.14 -2.63
N ALA A 136 -11.33 -14.02 -3.28
CA ALA A 136 -11.64 -13.81 -4.70
C ALA A 136 -11.00 -14.89 -5.60
N LEU A 137 -9.75 -15.29 -5.33
CA LEU A 137 -9.08 -16.38 -6.04
C LEU A 137 -9.78 -17.73 -5.83
N GLN A 138 -10.26 -18.00 -4.61
CA GLN A 138 -11.04 -19.19 -4.31
C GLN A 138 -12.37 -19.21 -5.08
N GLN A 139 -13.05 -18.06 -5.17
CA GLN A 139 -14.29 -17.92 -5.93
C GLN A 139 -14.06 -18.14 -7.44
N VAL A 140 -12.98 -17.56 -8.00
CA VAL A 140 -12.57 -17.81 -9.40
C VAL A 140 -12.38 -19.30 -9.65
N ALA A 141 -11.61 -19.98 -8.79
CA ALA A 141 -11.35 -21.42 -8.93
C ALA A 141 -12.63 -22.26 -8.90
N ARG A 142 -13.56 -21.94 -7.99
CA ARG A 142 -14.88 -22.60 -7.91
C ARG A 142 -15.71 -22.37 -9.17
N ARG A 143 -15.81 -21.11 -9.62
CA ARG A 143 -16.58 -20.71 -10.81
C ARG A 143 -16.07 -21.37 -12.08
N GLU A 144 -14.75 -21.45 -12.24
CA GLU A 144 -14.10 -22.09 -13.39
C GLU A 144 -14.01 -23.62 -13.26
N ARG A 145 -14.43 -24.20 -12.12
CA ARG A 145 -14.31 -25.63 -11.78
C ARG A 145 -12.86 -26.12 -11.89
N ARG A 146 -11.93 -25.33 -11.40
CA ARG A 146 -10.48 -25.61 -11.45
C ARG A 146 -9.96 -25.95 -10.06
N ARG A 147 -9.00 -26.87 -10.03
CA ARG A 147 -8.22 -27.13 -8.82
C ARG A 147 -7.05 -26.14 -8.79
N PRO A 148 -6.95 -25.27 -7.77
CA PRO A 148 -5.80 -24.39 -7.60
C PRO A 148 -4.50 -25.19 -7.44
N VAL A 149 -3.41 -24.70 -8.03
CA VAL A 149 -2.07 -25.30 -7.86
C VAL A 149 -1.53 -25.01 -6.46
N LEU A 150 -1.80 -23.81 -5.95
CA LEU A 150 -1.45 -23.36 -4.59
C LEU A 150 -2.71 -23.12 -3.77
N ALA A 151 -2.59 -23.18 -2.44
CA ALA A 151 -3.66 -22.71 -1.56
C ALA A 151 -3.95 -21.22 -1.86
N PRO A 152 -5.22 -20.78 -1.91
CA PRO A 152 -5.57 -19.40 -2.30
C PRO A 152 -4.86 -18.32 -1.48
N ALA A 153 -4.65 -18.56 -0.18
CA ALA A 153 -3.91 -17.64 0.69
C ALA A 153 -2.44 -17.46 0.29
N LEU A 154 -1.77 -18.55 -0.11
CA LEU A 154 -0.38 -18.51 -0.58
C LEU A 154 -0.30 -17.92 -1.99
N GLN A 155 -1.27 -18.23 -2.85
CA GLN A 155 -1.37 -17.63 -4.19
C GLN A 155 -1.54 -16.10 -4.11
N ALA A 156 -2.42 -15.62 -3.23
CA ALA A 156 -2.59 -14.20 -2.96
C ALA A 156 -1.29 -13.57 -2.46
N GLN A 157 -0.63 -14.19 -1.49
CA GLN A 157 0.64 -13.70 -0.95
C GLN A 157 1.70 -13.54 -2.06
N VAL A 158 1.93 -14.58 -2.86
CA VAL A 158 2.93 -14.56 -3.93
C VAL A 158 2.63 -13.48 -4.96
N LEU A 159 1.36 -13.28 -5.33
CA LEU A 159 0.96 -12.23 -6.29
C LEU A 159 1.24 -10.83 -5.73
N LEU A 160 0.89 -10.57 -4.47
CA LEU A 160 1.12 -9.28 -3.82
C LEU A 160 2.62 -9.01 -3.63
N ASP A 161 3.37 -9.98 -3.10
CA ASP A 161 4.82 -9.88 -2.89
C ASP A 161 5.54 -9.61 -4.23
N ALA A 162 5.11 -10.26 -5.32
CA ALA A 162 5.69 -10.05 -6.65
C ALA A 162 5.48 -8.62 -7.15
N ILE A 163 4.26 -8.09 -7.03
CA ILE A 163 3.90 -6.72 -7.45
C ILE A 163 4.71 -5.68 -6.66
N GLU A 164 4.73 -5.80 -5.34
CA GLU A 164 5.44 -4.87 -4.45
C GLU A 164 6.94 -4.95 -4.66
N SER A 165 7.48 -6.14 -4.85
CA SER A 165 8.91 -6.35 -5.08
C SER A 165 9.37 -5.76 -6.41
N ASP A 166 8.56 -5.85 -7.48
CA ASP A 166 8.82 -5.15 -8.75
C ASP A 166 8.80 -3.63 -8.58
N ALA A 167 7.78 -3.10 -7.91
CA ALA A 167 7.66 -1.68 -7.61
C ALA A 167 8.85 -1.16 -6.80
N LEU A 168 9.25 -1.88 -5.74
CA LEU A 168 10.37 -1.51 -4.87
C LEU A 168 11.69 -1.46 -5.65
N ARG A 169 12.04 -2.52 -6.38
CA ARG A 169 13.29 -2.56 -7.17
C ARG A 169 13.35 -1.45 -8.22
N ARG A 170 12.20 -1.14 -8.84
CA ARG A 170 12.11 -0.05 -9.82
C ARG A 170 12.29 1.31 -9.18
N GLY A 171 11.58 1.58 -8.08
CA GLY A 171 11.66 2.85 -7.36
C GLY A 171 13.05 3.11 -6.79
N LEU A 172 13.78 2.06 -6.40
CA LEU A 172 15.16 2.15 -5.91
C LEU A 172 16.22 2.17 -7.02
N GLY A 173 15.83 2.19 -8.29
CA GLY A 173 16.76 2.29 -9.42
C GLY A 173 17.53 1.01 -9.76
N GLU A 174 17.22 -0.13 -9.12
CA GLU A 174 17.79 -1.44 -9.48
C GLU A 174 17.32 -1.90 -10.88
N ALA A 175 16.23 -1.30 -11.37
CA ALA A 175 15.75 -1.42 -12.72
C ALA A 175 16.58 -0.57 -13.72
N GLY A 176 17.92 -0.70 -13.71
CA GLY A 176 18.82 -0.11 -14.69
C GLY A 176 19.40 -1.17 -15.63
N GLY A 177 18.74 -1.44 -16.76
CA GLY A 177 19.27 -2.34 -17.81
C GLY A 177 18.24 -2.60 -18.91
N THR A 178 18.65 -2.36 -20.15
CA THR A 178 17.89 -2.26 -21.42
C THR A 178 17.16 -3.53 -21.93
N ASP A 179 16.65 -4.40 -21.06
CA ASP A 179 15.80 -5.53 -21.49
C ASP A 179 14.88 -6.03 -20.35
N GLN A 180 14.23 -5.10 -19.65
CA GLN A 180 13.44 -5.45 -18.49
C GLN A 180 12.11 -6.08 -18.87
N ALA A 181 12.05 -7.40 -18.71
CA ALA A 181 10.82 -8.08 -18.36
C ALA A 181 10.14 -7.31 -17.21
N SER A 182 9.22 -6.41 -17.55
CA SER A 182 8.18 -6.00 -16.63
C SER A 182 7.52 -7.26 -16.12
N LEU A 183 7.09 -7.27 -14.85
CA LEU A 183 6.23 -8.32 -14.37
C LEU A 183 5.05 -8.43 -15.33
N ASP A 184 5.11 -9.42 -16.23
CA ASP A 184 4.18 -9.51 -17.33
C ASP A 184 2.84 -9.87 -16.68
N LEU A 185 1.82 -9.07 -16.96
CA LEU A 185 0.46 -9.37 -16.54
C LEU A 185 0.02 -10.74 -17.09
N GLY A 186 0.62 -11.20 -18.20
CA GLY A 186 0.54 -12.57 -18.70
C GLY A 186 1.09 -13.63 -17.73
N LEU A 187 2.19 -13.34 -17.02
CA LEU A 187 2.75 -14.21 -15.99
C LEU A 187 1.89 -14.22 -14.72
N LEU A 188 1.34 -13.08 -14.31
CA LEU A 188 0.33 -13.00 -13.25
C LEU A 188 -0.95 -13.78 -13.63
N ALA A 189 -1.36 -13.72 -14.90
CA ALA A 189 -2.47 -14.51 -15.43
C ALA A 189 -2.16 -16.02 -15.47
N LEU A 190 -0.91 -16.43 -15.71
CA LEU A 190 -0.48 -17.83 -15.60
C LEU A 190 -0.52 -18.32 -14.14
N LEU A 191 -0.14 -17.45 -13.19
CA LEU A 191 -0.27 -17.72 -11.75
C LEU A 191 -1.73 -17.82 -11.29
N LEU A 192 -2.68 -17.17 -11.97
CA LEU A 192 -4.12 -17.39 -11.79
C LEU A 192 -4.62 -18.75 -12.36
N GLY A 193 -3.73 -19.61 -12.85
CA GLY A 193 -4.03 -20.92 -13.41
C GLY A 193 -4.02 -20.92 -14.93
N ALA A 194 -2.86 -21.24 -15.52
CA ALA A 194 -2.73 -21.55 -16.94
C ALA A 194 -3.71 -22.67 -17.34
N ARG A 195 -4.48 -22.50 -18.43
CA ARG A 195 -5.01 -23.68 -19.13
C ARG A 195 -3.78 -24.46 -19.64
N ALA A 196 -3.61 -25.68 -19.15
CA ALA A 196 -2.84 -26.67 -19.90
C ALA A 196 -3.59 -27.00 -21.18
#